data_AF-A0A094KQ40-F1
#
_entry.id   AF-A0A094KQ40-F1
#
_cell.length_a   1.000
_cell.length_b   1.000
_cell.length_c   1.000
_cell.angle_alpha   90.00
_cell.angle_beta   90.00
_cell.angle_gamma   90.00
#
_symmetry.space_group_name_H-M   'P 1'
#
loop_
_entity.id
_entity.type
_entity.pdbx_description
1 polymer ?
#
loop_
_entity_poly.entity_id
_entity_poly.type
_entity_poly.pdbx_seq_one_letter_code
_entity_poly.pdbx_strand_id
1 'polypeptide(L)'
;MHPTNRSKSSHYEAKIQEAIQSLKDGKFSSVRAAACHFKVSRDTLRRRMAGGNSRAQAREINQILSNAEEETLVRWITRYTRAGSPMTPALLKELAE
;
A
#
# COMPACT_ATOMS: atom_id res chain seq x y z
N MET A 1 19.15 8.60 -5.76
CA MET A 1 17.93 8.61 -4.91
C MET A 1 18.06 7.53 -3.85
N HIS A 2 18.00 7.87 -2.56
CA HIS A 2 17.97 6.88 -1.48
C HIS A 2 16.53 6.42 -1.20
N PRO A 3 16.26 5.11 -1.08
CA PRO A 3 14.92 4.63 -0.77
C PRO A 3 14.54 5.11 0.64
N THR A 4 13.51 5.94 0.73
CA THR A 4 12.95 6.41 2.00
C THR A 4 12.32 5.24 2.76
N ASN A 5 12.18 5.36 4.08
CA ASN A 5 11.55 4.35 4.94
C ASN A 5 10.14 3.95 4.45
N ARG A 6 9.45 4.86 3.75
CA ARG A 6 8.14 4.62 3.11
C ARG A 6 8.22 3.57 2.00
N SER A 7 9.25 3.62 1.15
CA SER A 7 9.49 2.62 0.09
C SER A 7 9.72 1.22 0.67
N LYS A 8 10.51 1.12 1.76
CA LYS A 8 10.72 -0.15 2.47
C LYS A 8 9.41 -0.71 3.04
N SER A 9 8.55 0.15 3.62
CA SER A 9 7.25 -0.28 4.15
C SER A 9 6.26 -0.73 3.08
N SER A 10 6.24 -0.08 1.91
CA SER A 10 5.37 -0.45 0.78
C SER A 10 5.75 -1.82 0.22
N HIS A 11 7.04 -2.08 0.01
CA HIS A 11 7.51 -3.39 -0.43
C HIS A 11 7.25 -4.50 0.59
N TYR A 12 7.32 -4.19 1.89
CA TYR A 12 6.96 -5.14 2.93
C TYR A 12 5.47 -5.48 2.94
N GLU A 13 4.59 -4.48 2.76
CA GLU A 13 3.15 -4.73 2.65
C GLU A 13 2.79 -5.53 1.40
N ALA A 14 3.44 -5.27 0.26
CA ALA A 14 3.25 -6.06 -0.96
C ALA A 14 3.53 -7.56 -0.73
N LYS A 15 4.63 -7.88 -0.04
CA LYS A 15 4.97 -9.26 0.35
C LYS A 15 3.92 -9.91 1.26
N ILE A 16 3.34 -9.14 2.18
CA ILE A 16 2.25 -9.63 3.03
C ILE A 16 1.03 -9.99 2.17
N GLN A 17 0.64 -9.12 1.23
CA GLN A 17 -0.50 -9.40 0.34
C GLN A 17 -0.26 -10.63 -0.53
N GLU A 18 0.93 -10.74 -1.11
CA GLU A 18 1.32 -11.90 -1.91
C GLU A 18 1.31 -13.20 -1.11
N ALA A 19 1.78 -13.16 0.15
CA ALA A 19 1.71 -14.28 1.07
C ALA A 19 0.27 -14.68 1.43
N ILE A 20 -0.61 -13.71 1.67
CA ILE A 20 -2.03 -13.95 1.93
C ILE A 20 -2.69 -14.59 0.71
N GLN A 21 -2.45 -14.04 -0.48
CA GLN A 21 -3.04 -14.57 -1.72
C GLN A 21 -2.54 -15.98 -2.00
N SER A 22 -1.25 -16.24 -1.85
CA SER A 22 -0.68 -17.57 -2.08
C SER A 22 -1.22 -18.63 -1.11
N LEU A 23 -1.54 -18.24 0.13
CA LEU A 23 -2.22 -19.12 1.08
C LEU A 23 -3.68 -19.40 0.68
N LYS A 24 -4.41 -18.39 0.21
CA LYS A 24 -5.78 -18.54 -0.32
C LYS A 24 -5.81 -19.44 -1.56
N ASP A 25 -4.81 -19.31 -2.42
CA ASP A 25 -4.63 -20.14 -3.62
C ASP A 25 -4.17 -21.58 -3.30
N GLY A 26 -3.92 -21.92 -2.03
CA GLY A 26 -3.45 -23.24 -1.62
C GLY A 26 -1.99 -23.56 -1.97
N LYS A 27 -1.19 -22.56 -2.40
CA LYS A 27 0.23 -22.75 -2.79
C LYS A 27 1.14 -23.10 -1.62
N PHE A 28 0.70 -22.84 -0.38
CA PHE A 28 1.44 -23.18 0.83
C PHE A 28 0.53 -23.92 1.81
N SER A 29 1.07 -24.97 2.43
CA SER A 29 0.35 -25.81 3.40
C SER A 29 0.15 -25.16 4.77
N SER A 30 0.85 -24.06 5.07
CA SER A 30 0.74 -23.37 6.35
C SER A 30 1.17 -21.90 6.28
N VAL A 31 0.62 -21.10 7.20
CA VAL A 31 1.03 -19.69 7.42
C VAL A 31 2.53 -19.59 7.67
N ARG A 32 3.13 -20.56 8.38
CA ARG A 32 4.57 -20.57 8.67
C ARG A 32 5.41 -20.74 7.39
N ALA A 33 5.00 -21.64 6.49
CA ALA A 33 5.70 -21.88 5.24
C ALA A 33 5.66 -20.64 4.34
N ALA A 34 4.48 -20.03 4.16
CA ALA A 34 4.33 -18.79 3.41
C ALA A 34 5.14 -17.64 4.04
N ALA A 35 5.07 -17.46 5.36
CA ALA A 35 5.82 -16.41 6.06
C ALA A 35 7.34 -16.53 5.84
N CYS A 36 7.87 -17.75 5.90
CA CYS A 36 9.27 -18.03 5.63
C CYS A 36 9.63 -17.69 4.17
N HIS A 37 8.82 -18.15 3.21
CA HIS A 37 9.05 -17.94 1.79
C HIS A 37 9.08 -16.45 1.41
N PHE A 38 8.07 -15.69 1.85
CA PHE A 38 7.96 -14.25 1.56
C PHE A 38 8.82 -13.37 2.47
N LYS A 39 9.53 -13.96 3.44
CA LYS A 39 10.37 -13.26 4.43
C LYS A 39 9.59 -12.20 5.21
N VAL A 40 8.39 -12.57 5.67
CA VAL A 40 7.52 -11.74 6.51
C VAL A 40 7.32 -12.37 7.88
N SER A 41 6.99 -11.57 8.88
CA SER A 41 6.68 -12.09 10.23
C SER A 41 5.43 -12.97 10.19
N ARG A 42 5.52 -14.18 10.78
CA ARG A 42 4.40 -15.12 10.91
C ARG A 42 3.22 -14.54 11.70
N ASP A 43 3.51 -13.81 12.77
CA ASP A 43 2.44 -13.22 13.60
C ASP A 43 1.76 -12.06 12.87
N THR A 44 2.53 -11.29 12.09
CA THR A 44 1.97 -10.26 11.21
C THR A 44 1.05 -10.89 10.16
N LEU A 45 1.51 -11.95 9.50
CA LEU A 45 0.73 -12.63 8.47
C LEU A 45 -0.57 -13.22 9.04
N ARG A 46 -0.50 -13.89 10.19
CA ARG A 46 -1.67 -14.43 10.90
C ARG A 46 -2.67 -13.33 11.26
N ARG A 47 -2.20 -12.20 11.82
CA ARG A 47 -3.06 -11.05 12.15
C ARG A 47 -3.73 -10.45 10.92
N ARG A 48 -3.00 -10.32 9.80
CA ARG A 48 -3.55 -9.78 8.55
C ARG A 48 -4.58 -10.73 7.92
N MET A 49 -4.37 -12.04 8.00
CA MET A 49 -5.37 -13.04 7.58
C MET A 49 -6.65 -13.00 8.41
N ALA A 50 -6.55 -12.66 9.69
CA ALA A 50 -7.71 -12.47 10.56
C ALA A 50 -8.44 -11.12 10.34
N GLY A 51 -8.12 -10.39 9.26
CA GLY A 51 -8.77 -9.13 8.90
C GLY A 51 -8.12 -7.88 9.51
N GLY A 52 -6.98 -7.99 10.19
CA GLY A 52 -6.30 -6.82 10.75
C GLY A 52 -5.79 -5.87 9.66
N ASN A 53 -5.90 -4.55 9.86
CA ASN A 53 -5.50 -3.52 8.88
C ASN A 53 -3.98 -3.46 8.60
N SER A 54 -3.64 -2.92 7.43
CA SER A 54 -2.27 -2.50 7.10
C SER A 54 -1.93 -1.25 7.90
N ARG A 55 -0.65 -0.89 7.92
CA ARG A 55 -0.22 0.37 8.54
C ARG A 55 -0.81 1.60 7.83
N ALA A 56 -1.00 1.55 6.51
CA ALA A 56 -1.58 2.64 5.74
C ALA A 56 -3.08 2.78 6.02
N GLN A 57 -3.82 1.67 5.97
CA GLN A 57 -5.25 1.61 6.29
C GLN A 57 -5.52 2.05 7.74
N ALA A 58 -4.70 1.62 8.69
CA ALA A 58 -4.87 2.03 10.09
C ALA A 58 -4.60 3.54 10.31
N ARG A 59 -3.82 4.18 9.43
CA ARG A 59 -3.52 5.61 9.53
C ARG A 59 -4.57 6.50 8.85
N GLU A 60 -5.33 5.94 7.92
CA GLU A 60 -6.36 6.63 7.13
C GLU A 60 -7.34 7.43 8.00
N ILE A 61 -7.73 6.89 9.16
CA ILE A 61 -8.62 7.56 10.14
C ILE A 61 -8.06 8.90 10.62
N ASN A 62 -6.74 9.09 10.58
CA ASN A 62 -6.08 10.33 11.01
C ASN A 62 -5.67 11.23 9.83
N GLN A 63 -6.05 10.88 8.59
CA GLN A 63 -5.80 11.69 7.40
C GLN A 63 -7.07 12.47 7.02
N ILE A 64 -6.88 13.64 6.41
CA ILE A 64 -7.99 14.43 5.85
C ILE A 64 -8.53 13.74 4.59
N LEU A 65 -7.63 13.21 3.76
CA LEU A 65 -7.96 12.42 2.58
C LEU A 65 -7.78 10.94 2.87
N SER A 66 -8.71 10.14 2.36
CA SER A 66 -8.58 8.69 2.27
C SER A 66 -7.40 8.29 1.39
N ASN A 67 -6.90 7.07 1.57
CA ASN A 67 -5.85 6.53 0.71
C ASN A 67 -6.30 6.48 -0.76
N ALA A 68 -7.60 6.24 -1.00
CA ALA A 68 -8.18 6.18 -2.33
C ALA A 68 -8.27 7.57 -3.02
N GLU A 69 -8.58 8.62 -2.26
CA GLU A 69 -8.54 10.00 -2.73
C GLU A 69 -7.11 10.44 -3.07
N GLU A 70 -6.15 10.16 -2.18
CA GLU A 70 -4.73 10.44 -2.44
C GLU A 70 -4.25 9.72 -3.71
N GLU A 71 -4.62 8.45 -3.91
CA GLU A 71 -4.31 7.72 -5.15
C GLU A 71 -4.94 8.36 -6.39
N THR A 72 -6.14 8.90 -6.27
CA THR A 72 -6.79 9.63 -7.36
C THR A 72 -5.98 10.86 -7.72
N LEU A 73 -5.62 11.69 -6.75
CA LEU A 73 -4.79 12.87 -6.99
C LEU A 73 -3.44 12.51 -7.65
N VAL A 74 -2.78 11.43 -7.20
CA VAL A 74 -1.54 10.95 -7.81
C VAL A 74 -1.74 10.57 -9.29
N ARG A 75 -2.84 9.91 -9.65
CA ARG A 75 -3.15 9.58 -11.06
C ARG A 75 -3.31 10.84 -11.91
N TRP A 76 -3.99 11.86 -11.37
CA TRP A 76 -4.19 13.13 -12.07
C TRP A 76 -2.87 13.87 -12.27
N ILE A 77 -2.06 14.04 -11.21
CA ILE A 77 -0.71 14.63 -11.33
C ILE A 77 0.10 13.89 -12.40
N THR A 78 0.13 12.56 -12.33
CA THR A 78 0.89 11.74 -13.30
C THR A 78 0.43 11.98 -14.73
N ARG A 79 -0.88 12.08 -14.98
CA ARG A 79 -1.44 12.38 -16.30
C ARG A 79 -1.05 13.78 -16.79
N TYR A 80 -1.16 14.78 -15.93
CA TYR A 80 -0.80 16.17 -16.23
C TYR A 80 0.69 16.32 -16.54
N THR A 81 1.56 15.73 -15.71
CA THR A 81 3.00 15.71 -15.95
C THR A 81 3.35 15.03 -17.28
N ARG A 82 2.68 13.91 -17.62
CA ARG A 82 2.88 13.24 -18.92
C ARG A 82 2.37 14.06 -20.11
N ALA A 83 1.37 14.91 -19.91
CA ALA A 83 0.86 15.83 -20.92
C ALA A 83 1.73 17.09 -21.10
N GLY A 84 2.85 17.21 -20.36
CA GLY A 84 3.78 18.33 -20.46
C GLY A 84 3.37 19.56 -19.66
N SER A 85 2.26 19.51 -18.91
CA SER A 85 1.80 20.60 -18.07
C SER A 85 1.82 20.16 -16.59
N PRO A 86 2.84 20.53 -15.81
CA PRO A 86 2.86 20.18 -14.39
C PRO A 86 1.67 20.83 -13.68
N MET A 87 1.00 20.06 -12.83
CA MET A 87 -0.12 20.54 -12.02
C MET A 87 0.40 21.48 -10.93
N THR A 88 -0.21 22.66 -10.78
CA THR A 88 0.14 23.60 -9.72
C THR A 88 -0.48 23.17 -8.38
N PRO A 89 0.14 23.50 -7.23
CA PRO A 89 -0.44 23.19 -5.92
C PRO A 89 -1.82 23.82 -5.68
N ALA A 90 -2.13 24.96 -6.32
CA ALA A 90 -3.44 25.59 -6.24
C ALA A 90 -4.51 24.73 -6.94
N LEU A 91 -4.25 24.32 -8.18
CA LEU A 91 -5.14 23.44 -8.94
C LEU A 91 -5.31 22.08 -8.27
N LEU A 92 -4.25 21.55 -7.65
CA LEU A 92 -4.35 20.29 -6.88
C LEU A 92 -5.32 20.41 -5.70
N LYS A 93 -5.32 21.55 -5.00
CA LYS A 93 -6.24 21.79 -3.88
C LYS A 93 -7.68 21.90 -4.35
N GLU A 94 -7.93 22.61 -5.44
CA GLU A 94 -9.27 22.69 -6.06
C GLU A 94 -9.81 21.31 -6.47
N LEU A 95 -8.94 20.38 -6.87
CA LEU A 95 -9.33 19.01 -7.23
C LEU A 95 -9.52 18.08 -6.02
N ALA A 96 -9.11 18.51 -4.83
CA ALA A 96 -9.19 17.74 -3.59
C ALA A 96 -10.32 18.18 -2.66
N GLU A 97 -11.02 19.28 -2.97
CA GLU A 97 -12.30 19.69 -2.36
C GLU A 97 -13.49 18.92 -2.97
#